data_AF-A0A0N9HTV8-F1
#
_entry.id   AF-A0A0N9HTV8-F1
#
_cell.length_a   1.000
_cell.length_b   1.000
_cell.length_c   1.000
_cell.angle_alpha   90.00
_cell.angle_beta   90.00
_cell.angle_gamma   90.00
#
_symmetry.space_group_name_H-M   'P 1'
#
loop_
_entity.id
_entity.type
_entity.pdbx_description
1 polymer ?
#
loop_
_entity_poly.entity_id
_entity_poly.type
_entity_poly.pdbx_seq_one_letter_code
_entity_poly.pdbx_strand_id
1 'polypeptide(L)'
;MADDQLGEEYTCRVCGFRYDTPTWDGGSGSHDICLCCGTQFGYQDTVLDGVWSVRAKWAAEGHQWSSPEFRPPDWEPGTQLAQVPDRWADASVLAFKLSAPPLPAMRTSADPEAQRAEVLGRFLRDGRLTHFPATGREWTIVLEHIAAGFEPGVKYRRLEIDKLLKAWHGKPADLLSRLTDQGFVANDDQYYWRAER
;
A
#
# COMPACT_ATOMS: atom_id res chain seq x y z
N MET A 1 -4.75 -8.53 34.21
CA MET A 1 -3.60 -8.76 33.31
C MET A 1 -4.13 -8.60 31.90
N ALA A 2 -4.11 -7.37 31.39
CA ALA A 2 -4.45 -7.10 29.99
C ALA A 2 -3.13 -7.11 29.24
N ASP A 3 -3.02 -8.05 28.32
CA ASP A 3 -1.87 -8.27 27.46
C ASP A 3 -1.77 -7.10 26.48
N ASP A 4 -1.08 -6.04 26.91
CA ASP A 4 -0.73 -4.85 26.13
C ASP A 4 0.48 -5.17 25.24
N GLN A 5 0.36 -6.20 24.38
CA GLN A 5 1.34 -6.39 23.32
C GLN A 5 1.14 -5.25 22.31
N LEU A 6 1.96 -4.20 22.46
CA LEU A 6 2.15 -3.16 21.45
C LEU A 6 2.64 -3.83 20.15
N GLY A 7 1.71 -4.22 19.28
CA GLY A 7 2.02 -4.84 18.00
C GLY A 7 2.68 -3.87 17.02
N GLU A 8 3.07 -4.38 15.86
CA GLU A 8 3.68 -3.59 14.80
C GLU A 8 2.74 -2.48 14.28
N GLU A 9 3.28 -1.28 14.11
CA GLU A 9 2.61 -0.18 13.43
C GLU A 9 3.33 0.14 12.14
N TYR A 10 2.57 0.37 11.07
CA TYR A 10 3.10 0.65 9.74
C TYR A 10 2.74 2.06 9.27
N THR A 11 2.05 2.84 10.10
CA THR A 11 1.59 4.19 9.77
C THR A 11 2.32 5.21 10.61
N CYS A 12 2.70 6.34 10.00
CA CYS A 12 3.18 7.47 10.77
C CYS A 12 2.06 8.00 11.68
N ARG A 13 2.31 8.03 12.99
CA ARG A 13 1.36 8.52 14.00
C ARG A 13 0.99 10.00 13.79
N VAL A 14 1.89 10.78 13.19
CA VAL A 14 1.69 12.21 12.91
C VAL A 14 0.80 12.44 11.70
N CYS A 15 1.13 11.86 10.54
CA CYS A 15 0.50 12.24 9.27
C CYS A 15 -0.27 11.12 8.56
N GLY A 16 -0.20 9.89 9.05
CA GLY A 16 -0.90 8.74 8.47
C GLY A 16 -0.25 8.12 7.24
N PHE A 17 0.92 8.61 6.80
CA PHE A 17 1.66 7.97 5.70
C PHE A 17 2.05 6.53 6.06
N ARG A 18 1.78 5.58 5.15
CA ARG A 18 1.99 4.14 5.37
C ARG A 18 3.31 3.67 4.78
N TYR A 19 4.01 2.80 5.52
CA TYR A 19 5.26 2.15 5.14
C TYR A 19 5.05 0.65 4.93
N ASP A 20 5.96 0.04 4.17
CA ASP A 20 6.04 -1.42 3.99
C ASP A 20 6.78 -2.13 5.14
N THR A 21 7.58 -1.37 5.90
CA THR A 21 8.26 -1.83 7.11
C THR A 21 7.61 -1.20 8.36
N PRO A 22 7.69 -1.85 9.52
CA PRO A 22 7.17 -1.27 10.75
C PRO A 22 7.84 0.08 11.06
N THR A 23 7.04 1.11 11.33
CA THR A 23 7.49 2.36 11.93
C THR A 23 7.67 2.20 13.43
N TRP A 24 6.92 1.28 14.04
CA TRP A 24 7.04 0.86 15.43
C TRP A 24 6.86 -0.65 15.57
N ASP A 25 7.62 -1.26 16.47
CA ASP A 25 7.51 -2.67 16.87
C ASP A 25 7.69 -2.78 18.38
N GLY A 26 6.73 -3.38 19.09
CA GLY A 26 6.86 -3.63 20.54
C GLY A 26 7.03 -2.37 21.40
N GLY A 27 6.58 -1.20 20.92
CA GLY A 27 6.83 0.09 21.58
C GLY A 27 8.19 0.73 21.29
N SER A 28 8.97 0.18 20.35
CA SER A 28 10.21 0.78 19.84
C SER A 28 9.99 1.37 18.46
N GLY A 29 10.31 2.66 18.26
CA GLY A 29 10.25 3.30 16.94
C GLY A 29 11.45 2.93 16.07
N SER A 30 11.29 2.92 14.75
CA SER A 30 12.37 2.50 13.83
C SER A 30 13.53 3.50 13.72
N HIS A 31 13.41 4.69 14.31
CA HIS A 31 14.34 5.83 14.18
C HIS A 31 14.46 6.42 12.77
N ASP A 32 13.72 5.92 11.79
CA ASP A 32 13.63 6.52 10.46
C ASP A 32 12.85 7.85 10.51
N ILE A 33 13.08 8.68 9.49
CA ILE A 33 12.40 9.96 9.31
C ILE A 33 11.25 9.77 8.34
N CYS A 34 10.07 10.24 8.72
CA CYS A 34 8.89 10.12 7.89
C CYS A 34 9.02 10.95 6.60
N LEU A 35 8.93 10.31 5.43
CA LEU A 35 9.04 10.92 4.10
C LEU A 35 7.98 12.02 3.87
N CYS A 36 6.83 11.93 4.53
CA CYS A 36 5.79 12.95 4.45
C CYS A 36 6.03 14.09 5.45
N CYS A 37 5.88 13.87 6.76
CA CYS A 37 5.87 14.98 7.73
C CYS A 37 7.22 15.26 8.41
N GLY A 38 8.25 14.45 8.16
CA GLY A 38 9.58 14.65 8.73
C GLY A 38 9.74 14.27 10.21
N THR A 39 8.73 13.66 10.85
CA THR A 39 8.91 13.14 12.22
C THR A 39 9.91 11.98 12.23
N GLN A 40 10.77 11.92 13.24
CA GLN A 40 11.59 10.74 13.49
C GLN A 40 10.81 9.77 14.40
N PHE A 41 10.67 8.51 13.98
CA PHE A 41 9.94 7.50 14.75
C PHE A 41 10.68 7.16 16.05
N GLY A 42 9.97 7.17 17.17
CA GLY A 42 10.54 6.94 18.50
C GLY A 42 11.10 8.19 19.17
N TYR A 43 10.92 9.38 18.58
CA TYR A 43 11.34 10.64 19.20
C TYR A 43 10.13 11.51 19.59
N GLN A 44 9.59 12.29 18.64
CA GLN A 44 8.47 13.20 18.91
C GLN A 44 7.11 12.51 18.84
N ASP A 45 7.03 11.29 18.31
CA ASP A 45 5.81 10.51 18.16
C ASP A 45 5.66 9.41 19.23
N THR A 46 6.37 9.54 20.34
CA THR A 46 6.32 8.62 21.50
C THR A 46 5.09 8.82 22.38
N VAL A 47 4.57 10.06 22.42
CA VAL A 47 3.41 10.46 23.23
C VAL A 47 2.47 11.34 22.42
N LEU A 48 1.21 11.38 22.81
CA LEU A 48 0.13 12.04 22.06
C LEU A 48 0.39 13.55 21.87
N ASP A 49 0.81 14.26 22.92
CA ASP A 49 1.12 15.69 22.86
C ASP A 49 2.26 16.02 21.87
N GLY A 50 3.25 15.12 21.78
CA GLY A 50 4.36 15.24 20.83
C GLY A 50 3.86 15.06 19.40
N VAL A 51 3.06 14.01 19.16
CA VAL A 51 2.41 13.76 17.86
C VAL A 51 1.62 14.98 17.40
N TRP A 52 0.81 15.56 18.29
CA TRP A 52 -0.03 16.73 17.99
C TRP A 52 0.80 17.98 17.73
N SER A 53 1.87 18.20 18.50
CA SER A 53 2.77 19.35 18.29
C SER A 53 3.45 19.30 16.92
N VAL A 54 3.96 18.14 16.51
CA VAL A 54 4.56 17.96 15.18
C VAL A 54 3.51 18.13 14.08
N ARG A 55 2.30 17.57 14.27
CA ARG A 55 1.21 17.71 13.29
C ARG A 55 0.78 19.16 13.11
N ALA A 56 0.63 19.91 14.20
CA ALA A 56 0.26 21.32 14.16
C ALA A 56 1.32 22.16 13.43
N LYS A 57 2.60 21.91 13.68
CA LYS A 57 3.71 22.55 12.96
C LYS A 57 3.66 22.23 11.47
N TRP A 58 3.54 20.95 11.12
CA TRP A 58 3.44 20.50 9.73
C TRP A 58 2.25 21.13 8.99
N ALA A 59 1.10 21.23 9.65
CA ALA A 59 -0.08 21.89 9.10
C ALA A 59 0.12 23.39 8.89
N ALA A 60 0.75 24.09 9.84
CA ALA A 60 1.07 25.51 9.73
C ALA A 60 2.05 25.82 8.58
N GLU A 61 2.90 24.86 8.23
CA GLU A 61 3.82 24.93 7.09
C GLU A 61 3.15 24.56 5.75
N GLY A 62 1.84 24.30 5.74
CA GLY A 62 1.10 23.93 4.53
C GLY A 62 1.25 22.46 4.14
N HIS A 63 1.53 21.60 5.12
CA HIS A 63 1.68 20.15 4.93
C HIS A 63 2.80 19.79 3.94
N GLN A 64 3.93 20.49 4.02
CA GLN A 64 5.08 20.25 3.16
C GLN A 64 5.62 18.84 3.34
N TRP A 65 5.96 18.20 2.22
CA TRP A 65 6.58 16.88 2.25
C TRP A 65 8.07 17.02 2.57
N SER A 66 8.54 16.27 3.56
CA SER A 66 9.97 16.17 3.89
C SER A 66 10.79 15.62 2.72
N SER A 67 10.18 14.74 1.93
CA SER A 67 10.76 14.18 0.69
C SER A 67 9.74 14.33 -0.44
N PRO A 68 9.69 15.51 -1.10
CA PRO A 68 8.67 15.87 -2.10
C PRO A 68 8.54 14.90 -3.28
N GLU A 69 9.62 14.20 -3.61
CA GLU A 69 9.67 13.19 -4.67
C GLU A 69 8.77 11.98 -4.42
N PHE A 70 8.35 11.75 -3.17
CA PHE A 70 7.43 10.67 -2.80
C PHE A 70 5.97 11.13 -2.72
N ARG A 71 5.69 12.42 -2.93
CA ARG A 71 4.33 12.97 -2.87
C ARG A 71 3.50 12.43 -4.05
N PRO A 72 2.35 11.79 -3.82
CA PRO A 72 1.46 11.38 -4.90
C PRO A 72 0.93 12.58 -5.70
N PRO A 73 0.63 12.41 -7.00
CA PRO A 73 -0.13 13.39 -7.76
C PRO A 73 -1.51 13.59 -7.12
N ASP A 74 -2.03 14.83 -7.17
CA ASP A 74 -3.33 15.22 -6.59
C ASP A 74 -3.48 14.88 -5.09
N TRP A 75 -2.35 14.82 -4.37
CA TRP A 75 -2.35 14.54 -2.94
C TRP A 75 -2.97 15.68 -2.13
N GLU A 76 -3.93 15.29 -1.28
CA GLU A 76 -4.61 16.14 -0.32
C GLU A 76 -4.34 15.63 1.12
N PRO A 77 -4.03 16.51 2.09
CA PRO A 77 -3.65 16.11 3.45
C PRO A 77 -4.72 15.28 4.17
N GLY A 78 -6.00 15.60 3.98
CA GLY A 78 -7.12 14.94 4.67
C GLY A 78 -7.19 13.44 4.40
N THR A 79 -6.94 13.02 3.16
CA THR A 79 -6.95 11.60 2.75
C THR A 79 -5.90 10.79 3.48
N GLN A 80 -4.74 11.39 3.75
CA GLN A 80 -3.65 10.76 4.47
C GLN A 80 -3.88 10.77 5.99
N LEU A 81 -4.36 11.89 6.54
CA LEU A 81 -4.68 12.00 7.97
C LEU A 81 -5.76 11.00 8.41
N ALA A 82 -6.68 10.61 7.52
CA ALA A 82 -7.66 9.57 7.78
C ALA A 82 -7.05 8.20 8.16
N GLN A 83 -5.80 7.93 7.73
CA GLN A 83 -5.07 6.69 8.03
C GLN A 83 -4.43 6.68 9.43
N VAL A 84 -4.38 7.82 10.13
CA VAL A 84 -3.85 7.87 11.50
C VAL A 84 -4.72 7.00 12.41
N PRO A 85 -4.14 6.04 13.17
CA PRO A 85 -4.91 5.22 14.11
C PRO A 85 -5.61 6.10 15.16
N ASP A 86 -6.80 5.69 15.60
CA ASP A 86 -7.65 6.55 16.44
C ASP A 86 -6.99 6.95 17.77
N ARG A 87 -6.15 6.07 18.34
CA ARG A 87 -5.36 6.38 19.55
C ARG A 87 -4.35 7.53 19.37
N TRP A 88 -4.02 7.90 18.14
CA TRP A 88 -3.08 8.98 17.77
C TRP A 88 -3.77 10.19 17.12
N ALA A 89 -5.08 10.11 16.91
CA ALA A 89 -5.86 11.18 16.29
C ALA A 89 -6.09 12.34 17.28
N ASP A 90 -5.96 13.58 16.82
CA ASP A 90 -6.52 14.74 17.53
C ASP A 90 -7.91 15.10 16.99
N ALA A 91 -8.52 16.15 17.55
CA ALA A 91 -9.81 16.65 17.10
C ALA A 91 -9.84 17.03 15.61
N SER A 92 -8.72 17.50 15.04
CA SER A 92 -8.63 17.84 13.61
C SER A 92 -8.61 16.58 12.74
N VAL A 93 -7.89 15.54 13.15
CA VAL A 93 -7.87 14.23 12.48
C VAL A 93 -9.23 13.55 12.56
N LEU A 94 -9.88 13.59 13.72
CA LEU A 94 -11.23 13.05 13.90
C LEU A 94 -12.24 13.84 13.06
N ALA A 95 -12.13 15.18 13.01
CA ALA A 95 -12.94 16.00 12.13
C ALA A 95 -12.73 15.60 10.66
N PHE A 96 -11.49 15.39 10.19
CA PHE A 96 -11.23 14.87 8.84
C PHE A 96 -11.81 13.49 8.59
N LYS A 97 -11.72 12.55 9.55
CA LYS A 97 -12.36 11.23 9.41
C LYS A 97 -13.89 11.33 9.29
N LEU A 98 -14.50 12.31 9.94
CA LEU A 98 -15.95 12.54 9.94
C LEU A 98 -16.43 13.42 8.77
N SER A 99 -15.57 14.27 8.21
CA SER A 99 -15.87 15.22 7.12
C SER A 99 -15.27 14.83 5.77
N ALA A 100 -14.35 13.86 5.75
CA ALA A 100 -14.07 13.12 4.55
C ALA A 100 -15.42 12.63 4.03
N PRO A 101 -15.80 12.94 2.76
CA PRO A 101 -16.94 12.27 2.18
C PRO A 101 -16.72 10.78 2.44
N PRO A 102 -17.73 10.02 2.94
CA PRO A 102 -17.56 8.58 3.07
C PRO A 102 -16.96 8.16 1.75
N LEU A 103 -15.75 7.55 1.79
CA LEU A 103 -15.12 6.98 0.60
C LEU A 103 -16.27 6.40 -0.18
N PRO A 104 -16.55 6.87 -1.43
CA PRO A 104 -17.79 6.52 -2.10
C PRO A 104 -17.90 5.03 -1.93
N ALA A 105 -18.83 4.57 -1.08
CA ALA A 105 -18.96 3.18 -0.74
C ALA A 105 -19.14 2.57 -2.11
N MET A 106 -18.11 1.85 -2.58
CA MET A 106 -17.85 1.62 -4.00
C MET A 106 -19.18 1.58 -4.68
N ARG A 107 -19.46 2.52 -5.59
CA ARG A 107 -20.57 2.32 -6.53
C ARG A 107 -20.11 1.15 -7.38
N THR A 108 -20.23 -0.03 -6.78
CA THR A 108 -19.97 -1.31 -7.37
C THR A 108 -21.07 -1.35 -8.41
N SER A 109 -20.70 -1.08 -9.65
CA SER A 109 -21.42 -1.68 -10.76
C SER A 109 -21.74 -3.10 -10.32
N ALA A 110 -23.03 -3.46 -10.26
CA ALA A 110 -23.45 -4.81 -9.92
C ALA A 110 -22.88 -5.86 -10.91
N ASP A 111 -22.32 -5.36 -12.01
CA ASP A 111 -21.52 -6.06 -12.99
C ASP A 111 -20.06 -6.30 -12.51
N PRO A 112 -19.68 -7.57 -12.28
CA PRO A 112 -18.33 -7.95 -11.84
C PRO A 112 -17.22 -7.62 -12.86
N GLU A 113 -17.53 -7.56 -14.15
CA GLU A 113 -16.57 -7.28 -15.23
C GLU A 113 -16.21 -5.79 -15.24
N ALA A 114 -17.22 -4.91 -15.10
CA ALA A 114 -17.00 -3.47 -14.95
C ALA A 114 -16.18 -3.15 -13.70
N GLN A 115 -16.42 -3.85 -12.59
CA GLN A 115 -15.62 -3.70 -11.37
C GLN A 115 -14.16 -4.13 -11.58
N ARG A 116 -13.93 -5.26 -12.27
CA ARG A 116 -12.57 -5.70 -12.62
C ARG A 116 -11.87 -4.67 -13.50
N ALA A 117 -12.54 -4.16 -14.53
CA ALA A 117 -11.97 -3.17 -15.45
C ALA A 117 -11.59 -1.86 -14.73
N GLU A 118 -12.40 -1.39 -13.79
CA GLU A 118 -12.11 -0.19 -13.00
C GLU A 118 -10.84 -0.39 -12.14
N VAL A 119 -10.75 -1.53 -11.44
CA VAL A 119 -9.57 -1.86 -10.63
C VAL A 119 -8.33 -1.94 -11.51
N LEU A 120 -8.40 -2.64 -12.64
CA LEU A 120 -7.29 -2.76 -13.58
C LEU A 120 -6.85 -1.39 -14.11
N GLY A 121 -7.78 -0.51 -14.47
CA GLY A 121 -7.47 0.84 -14.97
C GLY A 121 -6.75 1.76 -13.97
N ARG A 122 -6.84 1.48 -12.66
CA ARG A 122 -6.08 2.22 -11.63
C ARG A 122 -4.61 1.82 -11.58
N PHE A 123 -4.31 0.54 -11.84
CA PHE A 123 -2.97 -0.02 -11.67
C PHE A 123 -2.21 -0.16 -12.99
N LEU A 124 -2.92 -0.44 -14.08
CA LEU A 124 -2.37 -0.65 -15.41
C LEU A 124 -2.50 0.61 -16.26
N ARG A 125 -1.37 1.10 -16.77
CA ARG A 125 -1.33 2.06 -17.87
C ARG A 125 -0.50 1.49 -19.01
N ASP A 126 -1.04 1.55 -20.22
CA ASP A 126 -0.39 0.99 -21.43
C ASP A 126 0.05 -0.48 -21.27
N GLY A 127 -0.74 -1.28 -20.54
CA GLY A 127 -0.43 -2.70 -20.27
C GLY A 127 0.69 -2.93 -19.24
N ARG A 128 1.17 -1.87 -18.57
CA ARG A 128 2.19 -1.97 -17.52
C ARG A 128 1.62 -1.61 -16.17
N LEU A 129 2.00 -2.38 -15.17
CA LEU A 129 1.75 -2.07 -13.78
C LEU A 129 2.57 -0.84 -13.39
N THR A 130 1.89 0.20 -12.90
CA THR A 130 2.54 1.46 -12.50
C THR A 130 2.98 1.44 -11.04
N HIS A 131 2.21 0.77 -10.19
CA HIS A 131 2.47 0.57 -8.77
C HIS A 131 1.73 -0.67 -8.28
N PHE A 132 2.15 -1.18 -7.13
CA PHE A 132 1.57 -2.37 -6.54
C PHE A 132 0.28 -2.06 -5.75
N PRO A 133 -0.75 -2.91 -5.85
CA PRO A 133 -1.96 -2.75 -5.04
C PRO A 133 -1.71 -2.83 -3.53
N ALA A 134 -2.59 -2.19 -2.75
CA ALA A 134 -2.47 -2.17 -1.29
C ALA A 134 -3.36 -3.21 -0.60
N THR A 135 -4.45 -3.66 -1.26
CA THR A 135 -5.41 -4.62 -0.69
C THR A 135 -5.32 -5.99 -1.35
N GLY A 136 -5.65 -7.05 -0.60
CA GLY A 136 -5.68 -8.42 -1.12
C GLY A 136 -6.66 -8.60 -2.29
N ARG A 137 -7.82 -7.92 -2.25
CA ARG A 137 -8.84 -8.02 -3.32
C ARG A 137 -8.36 -7.41 -4.64
N GLU A 138 -7.68 -6.27 -4.60
CA GLU A 138 -7.08 -5.66 -5.78
C GLU A 138 -5.93 -6.52 -6.32
N TRP A 139 -5.09 -7.06 -5.42
CA TRP A 139 -4.05 -8.01 -5.80
C TRP A 139 -4.59 -9.21 -6.55
N THR A 140 -5.67 -9.84 -6.06
CA THR A 140 -6.31 -10.97 -6.75
C THR A 140 -6.68 -10.60 -8.18
N ILE A 141 -7.32 -9.45 -8.41
CA ILE A 141 -7.75 -9.01 -9.74
C ILE A 141 -6.56 -8.76 -10.67
N VAL A 142 -5.53 -8.06 -10.18
CA VAL A 142 -4.33 -7.73 -10.95
C VAL A 142 -3.53 -8.99 -11.30
N LEU A 143 -3.30 -9.86 -10.32
CA LEU A 143 -2.53 -11.10 -10.52
C LEU A 143 -3.27 -12.07 -11.44
N GLU A 144 -4.59 -12.17 -11.33
CA GLU A 144 -5.41 -12.97 -12.24
C GLU A 144 -5.30 -12.46 -13.68
N HIS A 145 -5.32 -11.14 -13.89
CA HIS A 145 -5.14 -10.54 -15.21
C HIS A 145 -3.75 -10.82 -15.80
N ILE A 146 -2.69 -10.66 -14.99
CA ILE A 146 -1.32 -10.97 -15.41
C ILE A 146 -1.18 -12.47 -15.70
N ALA A 147 -1.76 -13.32 -14.86
CA ALA A 147 -1.72 -14.76 -15.02
C ALA A 147 -2.45 -15.23 -16.29
N ALA A 148 -3.55 -14.55 -16.66
CA ALA A 148 -4.26 -14.80 -17.91
C ALA A 148 -3.42 -14.52 -19.16
N GLY A 149 -2.35 -13.71 -19.04
CA GLY A 149 -1.37 -13.49 -20.10
C GLY A 149 -0.41 -14.66 -20.35
N PHE A 150 -0.37 -15.67 -19.46
CA PHE A 150 0.40 -16.90 -19.68
C PHE A 150 -0.44 -17.95 -20.41
N GLU A 151 0.18 -18.59 -21.40
CA GLU A 151 -0.42 -19.71 -22.13
C GLU A 151 -0.71 -20.91 -21.19
N PRO A 152 -1.95 -21.43 -21.16
CA PRO A 152 -2.28 -22.63 -20.40
C PRO A 152 -1.48 -23.86 -20.87
N GLY A 153 -1.01 -24.67 -19.93
CA GLY A 153 -0.23 -25.89 -20.22
C GLY A 153 1.22 -25.65 -20.65
N VAL A 154 1.65 -24.40 -20.83
CA VAL A 154 3.04 -24.05 -21.15
C VAL A 154 3.86 -23.91 -19.88
N LYS A 155 5.04 -24.55 -19.88
CA LYS A 155 6.02 -24.45 -18.82
C LYS A 155 7.11 -23.46 -19.23
N TYR A 156 7.31 -22.44 -18.39
CA TYR A 156 8.31 -21.40 -18.56
C TYR A 156 9.48 -21.64 -17.61
N ARG A 157 10.70 -21.59 -18.11
CA ARG A 157 11.90 -21.54 -17.25
C ARG A 157 11.99 -20.18 -16.57
N ARG A 158 12.77 -20.10 -15.50
CA ARG A 158 12.96 -18.85 -14.73
C ARG A 158 13.27 -17.63 -15.60
N LEU A 159 14.20 -17.76 -16.55
CA LEU A 159 14.58 -16.67 -17.45
C LEU A 159 13.46 -16.25 -18.41
N GLU A 160 12.63 -17.20 -18.83
CA GLU A 160 11.52 -16.96 -19.76
C GLU A 160 10.38 -16.24 -19.05
N ILE A 161 9.99 -16.72 -17.86
CA ILE A 161 8.95 -16.07 -17.06
C ILE A 161 9.41 -14.69 -16.57
N ASP A 162 10.67 -14.52 -16.16
CA ASP A 162 11.19 -13.21 -15.77
C ASP A 162 11.14 -12.22 -16.95
N LYS A 163 11.42 -12.67 -18.17
CA LYS A 163 11.31 -11.84 -19.39
C LYS A 163 9.86 -11.43 -19.66
N LEU A 164 8.91 -12.35 -19.52
CA LEU A 164 7.47 -12.06 -19.67
C LEU A 164 6.98 -11.08 -18.60
N LEU A 165 7.34 -11.30 -17.33
CA LEU A 165 6.96 -10.45 -16.22
C LEU A 165 7.58 -9.05 -16.29
N LYS A 166 8.76 -8.91 -16.92
CA LYS A 166 9.39 -7.61 -17.15
C LYS A 166 8.59 -6.69 -18.07
N ALA A 167 7.74 -7.26 -18.94
CA ALA A 167 6.81 -6.48 -19.75
C ALA A 167 5.75 -5.81 -18.87
N TRP A 168 5.31 -6.50 -17.81
CA TRP A 168 4.29 -6.01 -16.89
C TRP A 168 4.84 -5.05 -15.84
N HIS A 169 6.03 -5.31 -15.28
CA HIS A 169 6.59 -4.47 -14.21
C HIS A 169 8.13 -4.49 -14.18
N GLY A 170 8.74 -3.43 -13.63
CA GLY A 170 10.21 -3.32 -13.51
C GLY A 170 10.84 -4.31 -12.52
N LYS A 171 10.03 -4.95 -11.67
CA LYS A 171 10.45 -5.93 -10.67
C LYS A 171 9.80 -7.29 -10.93
N PRO A 172 10.33 -8.11 -11.85
CA PRO A 172 9.74 -9.40 -12.20
C PRO A 172 9.83 -10.43 -11.08
N ALA A 173 10.88 -10.40 -10.25
CA ALA A 173 11.05 -11.33 -9.12
C ALA A 173 9.95 -11.16 -8.05
N ASP A 174 9.63 -9.92 -7.68
CA ASP A 174 8.56 -9.63 -6.70
C ASP A 174 7.20 -10.06 -7.23
N LEU A 175 6.96 -9.82 -8.52
CA LEU A 175 5.71 -10.19 -9.18
C LEU A 175 5.58 -11.72 -9.27
N LEU A 176 6.66 -12.42 -9.57
CA LEU A 176 6.71 -13.88 -9.60
C LEU A 176 6.50 -14.51 -8.22
N SER A 177 7.15 -13.95 -7.17
CA SER A 177 6.92 -14.40 -5.80
C SER A 177 5.43 -14.32 -5.48
N ARG A 178 4.81 -13.17 -5.70
CA ARG A 178 3.38 -12.97 -5.39
C ARG A 178 2.44 -13.83 -6.22
N LEU A 179 2.73 -14.04 -7.51
CA LEU A 179 1.98 -14.96 -8.36
C LEU A 179 2.05 -16.40 -7.82
N THR A 180 3.18 -16.80 -7.27
CA THR A 180 3.42 -18.12 -6.69
C THR A 180 2.78 -18.26 -5.32
N ASP A 181 3.01 -17.29 -4.42
CA ASP A 181 2.48 -17.24 -3.05
C ASP A 181 0.95 -17.24 -3.02
N GLN A 182 0.32 -16.60 -4.01
CA GLN A 182 -1.13 -16.58 -4.17
C GLN A 182 -1.66 -17.77 -4.98
N GLY A 183 -0.80 -18.60 -5.58
CA GLY A 183 -1.20 -19.79 -6.35
C GLY A 183 -1.86 -19.47 -7.69
N PHE A 184 -1.46 -18.38 -8.35
CA PHE A 184 -1.81 -18.10 -9.76
C PHE A 184 -0.81 -18.72 -10.73
N VAL A 185 0.43 -18.87 -10.29
CA VAL A 185 1.50 -19.60 -10.98
C VAL A 185 1.93 -20.73 -10.06
N ALA A 186 1.95 -21.94 -10.57
CA ALA A 186 2.56 -23.08 -9.91
C ALA A 186 3.99 -23.25 -10.43
N ASN A 187 4.85 -23.86 -9.61
CA ASN A 187 6.22 -24.11 -10.00
C ASN A 187 6.72 -25.45 -9.46
N ASP A 188 7.74 -25.97 -10.13
CA ASP A 188 8.64 -27.00 -9.64
C ASP A 188 10.07 -26.43 -9.59
N ASP A 189 11.08 -27.29 -9.39
CA ASP A 189 12.48 -26.87 -9.31
C ASP A 189 13.02 -26.25 -10.61
N GLN A 190 12.35 -26.46 -11.74
CA GLN A 190 12.85 -26.09 -13.07
C GLN A 190 11.91 -25.15 -13.85
N TYR A 191 10.61 -25.22 -13.59
CA TYR A 191 9.58 -24.60 -14.41
C TYR A 191 8.50 -23.90 -13.59
N TYR A 192 7.89 -22.90 -14.23
CA TYR A 192 6.73 -22.17 -13.78
C TYR A 192 5.62 -22.35 -14.82
N TRP A 193 4.38 -22.54 -14.39
CA TRP A 193 3.23 -22.61 -15.29
C TRP A 193 2.02 -21.96 -14.64
N ARG A 194 1.10 -21.48 -15.47
CA ARG A 194 -0.18 -20.95 -15.01
C ARG A 194 -0.95 -22.04 -14.25
N ALA A 195 -1.42 -21.73 -13.05
CA ALA A 195 -2.27 -22.64 -12.29
C ALA A 195 -3.66 -22.74 -12.95
N GLU A 196 -4.21 -23.95 -12.98
CA GLU A 196 -5.59 -24.19 -13.39
C GLU A 196 -6.49 -23.85 -12.19
N ARG A 197 -7.17 -22.70 -12.26
CA ARG A 197 -8.19 -22.27 -11.30
C ARG A 197 -9.53 -22.15 -12.00
#